data_AF-A0A7X9E5P7-F1
#
_entry.id   AF-A0A7X9E5P7-F1
#
_cell.length_a   1.000
_cell.length_b   1.000
_cell.length_c   1.000
_cell.angle_alpha   90.00
_cell.angle_beta   90.00
_cell.angle_gamma   90.00
#
_symmetry.space_group_name_H-M   'P 1'
#
loop_
_entity.id
_entity.type
_entity.pdbx_description
1 polymer ?
#
loop_
_entity_poly.entity_id
_entity_poly.type
_entity_poly.pdbx_seq_one_letter_code
_entity_poly.pdbx_strand_id
1 'polypeptide(L)'
;MKKNKFVFLVALLLTSVTLFAQHNASLSADEALKKLMEGNNRFVEFKQNHPHQNKARLEEVASTQKPFAIIVGCSDSRVPPEIIFDQGMGDLFIIRNAGNVIDDFAMASIEYAVEHLGVRLIVVLGHERCGAVDATIKGGKLPGHLNRLTDEIKPAIQSAKRVTGDLLTNVIYSNTKRIALQINSSEELLKEFVEHKGLKVIPAYYDLDTGKAEVFE
;
A
#
# COMPACT_ATOMS: atom_id res chain seq x y z
N MET A 1 56.60 15.05 54.36
CA MET A 1 56.28 13.67 54.77
C MET A 1 54.84 13.60 55.29
N LYS A 2 53.92 13.03 54.50
CA LYS A 2 52.81 12.15 54.93
C LYS A 2 51.99 11.81 53.68
N LYS A 3 52.14 10.56 53.23
CA LYS A 3 51.35 9.94 52.17
C LYS A 3 49.96 9.66 52.74
N ASN A 4 48.90 9.93 51.99
CA ASN A 4 47.63 9.21 52.16
C ASN A 4 47.07 8.84 50.80
N LYS A 5 46.92 7.53 50.63
CA LYS A 5 46.31 6.86 49.49
C LYS A 5 44.80 7.07 49.60
N PHE A 6 44.16 7.51 48.53
CA PHE A 6 42.75 7.19 48.30
C PHE A 6 42.62 6.77 46.84
N VAL A 7 42.50 5.45 46.68
CA VAL A 7 41.96 4.81 45.49
C VAL A 7 40.48 5.16 45.48
N PHE A 8 40.00 5.82 44.42
CA PHE A 8 38.57 5.86 44.12
C PHE A 8 38.31 5.24 42.76
N LEU A 9 37.30 4.38 42.83
CA LEU A 9 36.83 3.39 41.89
C LEU A 9 36.26 4.03 40.62
N VAL A 10 36.49 3.35 39.50
CA VAL A 10 35.87 3.59 38.19
C VAL A 10 34.34 3.52 38.30
N ALA A 11 33.65 4.52 37.77
CA ALA A 11 32.26 4.41 37.34
C ALA A 11 32.12 5.05 35.96
N LEU A 12 32.30 4.23 34.93
CA LEU A 12 32.04 4.56 33.54
C LEU A 12 30.51 4.63 33.35
N LEU A 13 29.93 5.83 33.44
CA LEU A 13 28.52 6.05 33.09
C LEU A 13 28.39 6.10 31.57
N LEU A 14 28.42 4.91 30.94
CA LEU A 14 27.80 4.68 29.63
C LEU A 14 26.28 4.70 29.84
N THR A 15 25.69 5.89 29.89
CA THR A 15 24.24 6.03 29.72
C THR A 15 23.92 5.85 28.24
N SER A 16 23.86 4.60 27.80
CA SER A 16 23.11 4.22 26.61
C SER A 16 21.65 4.58 26.85
N VAL A 17 21.26 5.79 26.45
CA VAL A 17 19.85 6.12 26.29
C VAL A 17 19.41 5.39 25.04
N THR A 18 19.08 4.11 25.19
CA THR A 18 18.19 3.41 24.27
C THR A 18 16.89 4.20 24.31
N LEU A 19 16.67 5.07 23.32
CA LEU A 19 15.33 5.53 22.98
C LEU A 19 14.55 4.26 22.65
N PHE A 20 13.80 3.77 23.63
CA PHE A 20 12.70 2.87 23.39
C PHE A 20 11.77 3.60 22.44
N ALA A 21 11.82 3.23 21.15
CA ALA A 21 10.76 3.53 20.22
C ALA A 21 9.47 3.07 20.89
N GLN A 22 8.64 4.05 21.27
CA GLN A 22 7.34 3.80 21.84
C GLN A 22 6.51 3.11 20.75
N HIS A 23 6.53 1.78 20.79
CA HIS A 23 5.83 0.91 19.87
C HIS A 23 4.34 0.96 20.23
N ASN A 24 3.69 2.08 19.89
CA ASN A 24 2.24 2.08 19.77
C ASN A 24 1.94 1.06 18.68
N ALA A 25 1.27 -0.05 19.06
CA ALA A 25 1.01 -1.16 18.17
C ALA A 25 0.35 -0.66 16.88
N SER A 26 1.03 -0.88 15.74
CA SER A 26 0.40 -0.73 14.43
C SER A 26 -0.82 -1.64 14.39
N LEU A 27 -1.89 -1.19 13.73
CA LEU A 27 -3.04 -2.04 13.45
C LEU A 27 -2.57 -3.34 12.78
N SER A 28 -3.17 -4.46 13.18
CA SER A 28 -2.98 -5.71 12.44
C SER A 28 -3.53 -5.57 11.02
N ALA A 29 -3.06 -6.42 10.10
CA ALA A 29 -3.53 -6.39 8.72
C ALA A 29 -5.05 -6.54 8.59
N ASP A 30 -5.67 -7.36 9.44
CA ASP A 30 -7.11 -7.60 9.43
C ASP A 30 -7.92 -6.42 9.97
N GLU A 31 -7.42 -5.76 11.03
CA GLU A 31 -8.06 -4.54 11.54
C GLU A 31 -7.93 -3.38 10.55
N ALA A 32 -6.76 -3.25 9.91
CA ALA A 32 -6.53 -2.29 8.84
C ALA A 32 -7.48 -2.53 7.66
N LEU A 33 -7.68 -3.80 7.25
CA LEU A 33 -8.55 -4.15 6.14
C LEU A 33 -10.01 -3.84 6.50
N LYS A 34 -10.44 -4.24 7.69
CA LYS A 34 -11.78 -3.93 8.20
C LYS A 34 -12.02 -2.42 8.17
N LYS A 35 -11.08 -1.61 8.66
CA LYS A 35 -11.17 -0.14 8.65
C LYS A 35 -11.31 0.43 7.23
N LEU A 36 -10.55 -0.09 6.25
CA LEU A 36 -10.70 0.31 4.83
C LEU A 36 -12.09 -0.02 4.32
N MET A 37 -12.57 -1.26 4.51
CA MET A 37 -13.86 -1.70 3.97
C MET A 37 -15.03 -0.96 4.63
N GLU A 38 -14.96 -0.67 5.93
CA GLU A 38 -15.94 0.19 6.61
C GLU A 38 -15.96 1.61 6.02
N GLY A 39 -14.80 2.13 5.64
CA GLY A 39 -14.68 3.41 4.95
C GLY A 39 -15.29 3.40 3.55
N ASN A 40 -15.02 2.36 2.76
CA ASN A 40 -15.67 2.20 1.46
C ASN A 40 -17.18 2.02 1.56
N ASN A 41 -17.68 1.29 2.56
CA ASN A 41 -19.11 1.19 2.80
C ASN A 41 -19.76 2.55 3.07
N ARG A 42 -19.10 3.43 3.85
CA ARG A 42 -19.57 4.82 4.04
C ARG A 42 -19.55 5.61 2.73
N PHE A 43 -18.54 5.43 1.88
CA PHE A 43 -18.47 6.05 0.57
C PHE A 43 -19.63 5.59 -0.34
N VAL A 44 -19.89 4.29 -0.44
CA VAL A 44 -20.98 3.70 -1.22
C VAL A 44 -22.35 4.21 -0.74
N GLU A 45 -22.54 4.37 0.57
CA GLU A 45 -23.78 4.89 1.15
C GLU A 45 -23.89 6.43 1.10
N PHE A 46 -22.88 7.14 0.61
CA PHE A 46 -22.77 8.61 0.68
C PHE A 46 -22.91 9.16 2.11
N LYS A 47 -22.34 8.46 3.09
CA LYS A 47 -22.29 8.83 4.51
C LYS A 47 -20.84 8.96 5.01
N GLN A 48 -19.97 9.52 4.17
CA GLN A 48 -18.57 9.73 4.52
C GLN A 48 -18.42 10.62 5.77
N ASN A 49 -17.44 10.29 6.60
CA ASN A 49 -17.12 11.10 7.78
C ASN A 49 -16.07 12.17 7.49
N HIS A 50 -15.31 12.03 6.38
CA HIS A 50 -14.19 12.91 6.05
C HIS A 50 -13.18 13.02 7.21
N PRO A 51 -12.73 11.88 7.78
CA PRO A 51 -11.88 11.91 8.96
C PRO A 51 -10.55 12.56 8.62
N HIS A 52 -9.87 13.12 9.62
CA HIS A 52 -8.47 13.52 9.50
C HIS A 52 -8.20 14.58 8.39
N GLN A 53 -9.17 15.45 8.12
CA GLN A 53 -9.08 16.55 7.13
C GLN A 53 -9.05 17.95 7.78
N ASN A 54 -8.90 18.03 9.10
CA ASN A 54 -8.90 19.30 9.83
C ASN A 54 -7.49 19.82 10.15
N LYS A 55 -7.39 21.07 10.60
CA LYS A 55 -6.12 21.74 10.94
C LYS A 55 -5.34 21.02 12.05
N ALA A 56 -6.02 20.52 13.07
CA ALA A 56 -5.36 19.81 14.16
C ALA A 56 -4.65 18.55 13.66
N ARG A 57 -5.27 17.80 12.74
CA ARG A 57 -4.64 16.65 12.10
C ARG A 57 -3.45 17.07 11.24
N LEU A 58 -3.56 18.16 10.48
CA LEU A 58 -2.44 18.68 9.68
C LEU A 58 -1.22 18.97 10.58
N GLU A 59 -1.43 19.61 11.72
CA GLU A 59 -0.38 19.92 12.69
C GLU A 59 0.21 18.64 13.31
N GLU A 60 -0.63 17.63 13.60
CA GLU A 60 -0.20 16.33 14.12
C GLU A 60 0.74 15.60 13.15
N VAL A 61 0.34 15.47 11.88
CA VAL A 61 1.08 14.67 10.89
C VAL A 61 2.24 15.41 10.23
N ALA A 62 2.43 16.69 10.53
CA ALA A 62 3.50 17.50 9.97
C ALA A 62 4.90 17.00 10.38
N SER A 63 5.02 16.40 11.57
CA SER A 63 6.30 15.92 12.11
C SER A 63 6.57 14.45 11.82
N THR A 64 5.52 13.63 11.67
CA THR A 64 5.63 12.19 11.42
C THR A 64 4.34 11.64 10.83
N GLN A 65 4.43 10.53 10.10
CA GLN A 65 3.28 9.83 9.54
C GLN A 65 3.20 8.40 10.08
N LYS A 66 1.98 7.91 10.24
CA LYS A 66 1.69 6.54 10.68
C LYS A 66 0.51 5.98 9.89
N PRO A 67 0.69 5.78 8.57
CA PRO A 67 -0.36 5.16 7.75
C PRO A 67 -0.64 3.75 8.25
N PHE A 68 -1.89 3.31 8.17
CA PHE A 68 -2.26 1.96 8.60
C PHE A 68 -2.34 0.95 7.44
N ALA A 69 -2.36 1.43 6.20
CA ALA A 69 -2.38 0.60 5.01
C ALA A 69 -1.62 1.27 3.85
N ILE A 70 -1.05 0.44 2.98
CA ILE A 70 -0.53 0.84 1.69
C ILE A 70 -1.59 0.56 0.63
N ILE A 71 -1.86 1.52 -0.25
CA ILE A 71 -2.70 1.31 -1.44
C ILE A 71 -1.82 1.42 -2.69
N VAL A 72 -1.69 0.31 -3.41
CA VAL A 72 -1.09 0.26 -4.75
C VAL A 72 -2.23 0.36 -5.76
N GLY A 73 -2.42 1.52 -6.37
CA GLY A 73 -3.60 1.82 -7.19
C GLY A 73 -3.28 2.41 -8.55
N CYS A 74 -4.29 2.51 -9.40
CA CYS A 74 -4.16 3.17 -10.69
C CYS A 74 -4.11 4.70 -10.55
N SER A 75 -3.36 5.40 -11.41
CA SER A 75 -3.41 6.87 -11.55
C SER A 75 -4.74 7.42 -12.09
N ASP A 76 -5.72 6.56 -12.39
CA ASP A 76 -7.05 6.97 -12.87
C ASP A 76 -7.68 8.01 -11.93
N SER A 77 -8.03 9.17 -12.46
CA SER A 77 -8.52 10.31 -11.67
C SER A 77 -9.86 10.04 -10.97
N ARG A 78 -10.56 8.97 -11.35
CA ARG A 78 -11.83 8.54 -10.74
C ARG A 78 -11.64 7.63 -9.52
N VAL A 79 -10.40 7.21 -9.24
CA VAL A 79 -10.09 6.27 -8.15
C VAL A 79 -9.13 6.89 -7.11
N PRO A 80 -9.49 8.00 -6.45
CA PRO A 80 -8.71 8.58 -5.35
C PRO A 80 -8.88 7.75 -4.05
N PRO A 81 -7.86 7.01 -3.58
CA PRO A 81 -7.99 6.08 -2.46
C PRO A 81 -8.52 6.70 -1.16
N GLU A 82 -8.07 7.90 -0.83
CA GLU A 82 -8.49 8.61 0.39
C GLU A 82 -9.99 8.91 0.40
N ILE A 83 -10.57 9.21 -0.76
CA ILE A 83 -11.99 9.52 -0.88
C ILE A 83 -12.81 8.24 -0.90
N ILE A 84 -12.45 7.26 -1.74
CA ILE A 84 -13.23 6.03 -1.91
C ILE A 84 -13.19 5.11 -0.68
N PHE A 85 -12.18 5.25 0.17
CA PHE A 85 -12.08 4.58 1.47
C PHE A 85 -12.41 5.49 2.65
N ASP A 86 -12.86 6.73 2.43
CA ASP A 86 -13.20 7.71 3.48
C ASP A 86 -12.12 7.83 4.58
N GLN A 87 -10.91 8.18 4.16
CA GLN A 87 -9.74 8.43 5.01
C GLN A 87 -9.22 9.87 4.83
N GLY A 88 -8.22 10.26 5.62
CA GLY A 88 -7.62 11.59 5.53
C GLY A 88 -6.09 11.59 5.64
N MET A 89 -5.56 12.73 6.08
CA MET A 89 -4.12 12.98 6.08
C MET A 89 -3.39 12.00 7.00
N GLY A 90 -2.35 11.36 6.47
CA GLY A 90 -1.47 10.44 7.21
C GLY A 90 -2.04 9.04 7.44
N ASP A 91 -3.22 8.72 6.90
CA ASP A 91 -3.90 7.44 7.11
C ASP A 91 -3.46 6.34 6.15
N LEU A 92 -3.19 6.71 4.89
CA LEU A 92 -2.82 5.78 3.82
C LEU A 92 -1.46 6.15 3.24
N PHE A 93 -0.66 5.15 2.92
CA PHE A 93 0.54 5.30 2.11
C PHE A 93 0.21 4.90 0.66
N ILE A 94 0.26 5.85 -0.27
CA ILE A 94 -0.36 5.67 -1.58
C ILE A 94 0.70 5.65 -2.68
N ILE A 95 0.68 4.60 -3.48
CA ILE A 95 1.56 4.42 -4.64
C ILE A 95 0.66 4.26 -5.86
N ARG A 96 0.78 5.18 -6.83
CA ARG A 96 -0.09 5.22 -8.00
C ARG A 96 0.69 5.42 -9.30
N ASN A 97 0.45 4.53 -10.24
CA ASN A 97 0.84 4.66 -11.64
C ASN A 97 -0.30 4.12 -12.53
N ALA A 98 -0.28 4.41 -13.83
CA ALA A 98 -1.29 3.87 -14.72
C ALA A 98 -1.28 2.34 -14.68
N GLY A 99 -2.45 1.69 -14.56
CA GLY A 99 -2.56 0.23 -14.54
C GLY A 99 -1.95 -0.47 -13.31
N ASN A 100 -1.63 0.27 -12.25
CA ASN A 100 -1.12 -0.26 -10.97
C ASN A 100 0.03 -1.27 -11.13
N VAL A 101 0.95 -0.98 -12.05
CA VAL A 101 2.17 -1.75 -12.30
C VAL A 101 3.19 -1.56 -11.19
N ILE A 102 4.16 -2.45 -11.05
CA ILE A 102 5.23 -2.34 -10.06
C ILE A 102 6.57 -2.25 -10.78
N ASP A 103 7.26 -1.13 -10.58
CA ASP A 103 8.67 -0.94 -10.91
C ASP A 103 9.52 -0.87 -9.62
N ASP A 104 10.83 -0.68 -9.77
CA ASP A 104 11.77 -0.67 -8.64
C ASP A 104 11.47 0.46 -7.64
N PHE A 105 10.98 1.62 -8.10
CA PHE A 105 10.63 2.73 -7.22
C PHE A 105 9.33 2.47 -6.46
N ALA A 106 8.33 1.85 -7.10
CA ALA A 106 7.13 1.40 -6.43
C ALA A 106 7.44 0.34 -5.37
N MET A 107 8.30 -0.63 -5.68
CA MET A 107 8.71 -1.67 -4.72
C MET A 107 9.48 -1.06 -3.54
N ALA A 108 10.48 -0.21 -3.79
CA ALA A 108 11.23 0.47 -2.73
C ALA A 108 10.31 1.33 -1.83
N SER A 109 9.26 1.93 -2.40
CA SER A 109 8.26 2.69 -1.62
C SER A 109 7.41 1.78 -0.73
N ILE A 110 7.04 0.58 -1.21
CA ILE A 110 6.35 -0.44 -0.41
C ILE A 110 7.23 -0.88 0.76
N GLU A 111 8.48 -1.25 0.46
CA GLU A 111 9.46 -1.69 1.46
C GLU A 111 9.70 -0.64 2.52
N TYR A 112 9.84 0.63 2.11
CA TYR A 112 9.98 1.75 3.03
C TYR A 112 8.80 1.84 4.01
N ALA A 113 7.56 1.76 3.51
CA ALA A 113 6.38 1.83 4.36
C ALA A 113 6.22 0.62 5.28
N VAL A 114 6.59 -0.58 4.83
CA VAL A 114 6.56 -1.81 5.64
C VAL A 114 7.61 -1.77 6.75
N GLU A 115 8.87 -1.45 6.41
CA GLU A 115 10.01 -1.47 7.32
C GLU A 115 10.01 -0.26 8.26
N HIS A 116 9.91 0.95 7.71
CA HIS A 116 10.10 2.19 8.48
C HIS A 116 8.82 2.77 9.07
N LEU A 117 7.67 2.56 8.42
CA LEU A 117 6.38 3.09 8.91
C LEU A 117 5.55 2.02 9.63
N GLY A 118 5.97 0.76 9.59
CA GLY A 118 5.34 -0.33 10.33
C GLY A 118 4.03 -0.83 9.73
N VAL A 119 3.74 -0.52 8.46
CA VAL A 119 2.48 -0.93 7.81
C VAL A 119 2.43 -2.45 7.64
N ARG A 120 1.26 -3.06 7.89
CA ARG A 120 1.02 -4.51 7.80
C ARG A 120 -0.05 -4.92 6.81
N LEU A 121 -0.67 -3.97 6.11
CA LEU A 121 -1.62 -4.24 5.04
C LEU A 121 -1.20 -3.53 3.75
N ILE A 122 -1.13 -4.29 2.66
CA ILE A 122 -1.02 -3.77 1.30
C ILE A 122 -2.27 -4.18 0.53
N VAL A 123 -2.99 -3.21 -0.01
CA VAL A 123 -4.10 -3.46 -0.94
C VAL A 123 -3.67 -3.07 -2.35
N VAL A 124 -3.71 -4.03 -3.28
CA VAL A 124 -3.52 -3.77 -4.70
C VAL A 124 -4.89 -3.53 -5.31
N LEU A 125 -5.18 -2.29 -5.71
CA LEU A 125 -6.50 -1.87 -6.15
C LEU A 125 -6.56 -1.72 -7.67
N GLY A 126 -7.11 -2.74 -8.33
CA GLY A 126 -7.58 -2.62 -9.70
C GLY A 126 -8.93 -1.91 -9.75
N HIS A 127 -9.34 -1.47 -10.95
CA HIS A 127 -10.64 -0.83 -11.12
C HIS A 127 -11.24 -1.10 -12.49
N GLU A 128 -12.56 -1.00 -12.53
CA GLU A 128 -13.36 -1.14 -13.73
C GLU A 128 -12.92 -0.18 -14.84
N ARG A 129 -12.99 -0.64 -16.10
CA ARG A 129 -12.74 0.18 -17.31
C ARG A 129 -11.39 0.92 -17.26
N CYS A 130 -10.34 0.22 -16.79
CA CYS A 130 -8.98 0.76 -16.73
C CYS A 130 -8.40 0.99 -18.13
N GLY A 131 -8.07 2.24 -18.45
CA GLY A 131 -7.56 2.64 -19.76
C GLY A 131 -6.19 2.04 -20.11
N ALA A 132 -5.31 1.83 -19.12
CA ALA A 132 -4.01 1.18 -19.35
C ALA A 132 -4.19 -0.29 -19.74
N VAL A 133 -5.12 -0.99 -19.10
CA VAL A 133 -5.44 -2.38 -19.42
C VAL A 133 -6.12 -2.48 -20.79
N ASP A 134 -7.10 -1.63 -21.07
CA ASP A 134 -7.77 -1.56 -22.37
C ASP A 134 -6.79 -1.29 -23.52
N ALA A 135 -5.87 -0.31 -23.35
CA ALA A 135 -4.82 -0.05 -24.32
C ALA A 135 -3.90 -1.26 -24.54
N THR A 136 -3.58 -2.01 -23.48
CA THR A 136 -2.77 -3.22 -23.57
C THR A 136 -3.49 -4.32 -24.36
N ILE A 137 -4.80 -4.50 -24.17
CA ILE A 137 -5.62 -5.48 -24.91
C ILE A 137 -5.70 -5.12 -26.38
N LYS A 138 -5.95 -3.84 -26.70
CA LYS A 138 -5.99 -3.34 -28.08
C LYS A 138 -4.64 -3.51 -28.78
N GLY A 139 -3.54 -3.45 -28.03
CA GLY A 139 -2.20 -3.67 -28.52
C GLY A 139 -1.72 -2.58 -29.46
N GLY A 140 -0.70 -2.91 -30.27
CA GLY A 140 -0.02 -1.95 -31.14
C GLY A 140 1.16 -1.25 -30.45
N LYS A 141 1.91 -0.46 -31.24
CA LYS A 141 3.05 0.32 -30.74
C LYS A 141 2.54 1.68 -30.27
N LEU A 142 2.69 1.95 -28.98
CA LEU A 142 2.39 3.24 -28.39
C LEU A 142 3.63 4.16 -28.43
N PRO A 143 3.46 5.49 -28.45
CA PRO A 143 4.58 6.42 -28.45
C PRO A 143 5.25 6.52 -27.07
N GLY A 144 6.54 6.86 -27.07
CA GLY A 144 7.29 7.17 -25.85
C GLY A 144 7.29 6.04 -24.81
N HIS A 145 7.11 6.42 -23.54
CA HIS A 145 7.14 5.48 -22.40
C HIS A 145 5.90 4.60 -22.27
N LEU A 146 4.85 4.83 -23.06
CA LEU A 146 3.59 4.07 -22.96
C LEU A 146 3.76 2.58 -23.31
N ASN A 147 4.75 2.22 -24.14
CA ASN A 147 5.01 0.80 -24.42
C ASN A 147 5.41 0.04 -23.17
N ARG A 148 6.27 0.63 -22.31
CA ARG A 148 6.71 0.01 -21.06
C ARG A 148 5.52 -0.33 -20.18
N LEU A 149 4.56 0.60 -20.06
CA LEU A 149 3.33 0.37 -19.32
C LEU A 149 2.56 -0.85 -19.84
N THR A 150 2.37 -0.95 -21.15
CA THR A 150 1.66 -2.09 -21.73
C THR A 150 2.46 -3.39 -21.63
N ASP A 151 3.79 -3.33 -21.71
CA ASP A 151 4.66 -4.50 -21.58
C ASP A 151 4.54 -5.15 -20.19
N GLU A 152 4.45 -4.33 -19.14
CA GLU A 152 4.21 -4.81 -17.77
C GLU A 152 2.83 -5.46 -17.60
N ILE A 153 1.80 -5.00 -18.32
CA ILE A 153 0.42 -5.51 -18.18
C ILE A 153 0.19 -6.76 -19.06
N LYS A 154 0.87 -6.87 -20.22
CA LYS A 154 0.70 -7.96 -21.20
C LYS A 154 0.66 -9.38 -20.60
N PRO A 155 1.48 -9.75 -19.61
CA PRO A 155 1.42 -11.09 -19.01
C PRO A 155 0.03 -11.45 -18.45
N ALA A 156 -0.74 -10.48 -17.98
CA ALA A 156 -2.09 -10.71 -17.44
C ALA A 156 -3.11 -11.18 -18.50
N ILE A 157 -2.87 -10.88 -19.79
CA ILE A 157 -3.78 -11.25 -20.88
C ILE A 157 -3.88 -12.77 -21.04
N GLN A 158 -2.76 -13.49 -20.86
CA GLN A 158 -2.74 -14.94 -21.11
C GLN A 158 -3.57 -15.71 -20.10
N SER A 159 -3.54 -15.31 -18.83
CA SER A 159 -4.37 -15.89 -17.78
C SER A 159 -5.85 -15.52 -17.97
N ALA A 160 -6.14 -14.26 -18.33
CA ALA A 160 -7.50 -13.77 -18.52
C ALA A 160 -8.25 -14.46 -19.67
N LYS A 161 -7.57 -14.82 -20.76
CA LYS A 161 -8.17 -15.52 -21.91
C LYS A 161 -8.77 -16.90 -21.59
N ARG A 162 -8.38 -17.49 -20.45
CA ARG A 162 -8.89 -18.80 -20.01
C ARG A 162 -10.15 -18.70 -19.16
N VAL A 163 -10.57 -17.47 -18.84
CA VAL A 163 -11.75 -17.17 -18.03
C VAL A 163 -12.86 -16.67 -18.95
N THR A 164 -14.08 -17.18 -18.77
CA THR A 164 -15.26 -16.72 -19.51
C THR A 164 -15.70 -15.32 -19.04
N GLY A 165 -16.47 -14.61 -19.87
CA GLY A 165 -16.98 -13.26 -19.53
C GLY A 165 -16.24 -12.14 -20.25
N ASP A 166 -16.37 -10.92 -19.71
CA ASP A 166 -15.74 -9.73 -20.29
C ASP A 166 -14.21 -9.78 -20.18
N LEU A 167 -13.52 -9.70 -21.31
CA LEU A 167 -12.08 -9.83 -21.36
C LEU A 167 -11.38 -8.71 -20.60
N LEU A 168 -11.86 -7.46 -20.71
CA LEU A 168 -11.23 -6.32 -20.04
C LEU A 168 -11.25 -6.51 -18.52
N THR A 169 -12.41 -6.86 -17.97
CA THR A 169 -12.60 -7.19 -16.56
C THR A 169 -11.68 -8.33 -16.13
N ASN A 170 -11.62 -9.42 -16.91
CA ASN A 170 -10.75 -10.56 -16.60
C ASN A 170 -9.26 -10.18 -16.59
N VAL A 171 -8.81 -9.30 -17.50
CA VAL A 171 -7.43 -8.81 -17.51
C VAL A 171 -7.16 -7.89 -16.32
N ILE A 172 -8.12 -7.07 -15.90
CA ILE A 172 -7.99 -6.24 -14.69
C ILE A 172 -7.77 -7.13 -13.46
N TYR A 173 -8.65 -8.12 -13.23
CA TYR A 173 -8.50 -9.08 -12.12
C TYR A 173 -7.16 -9.80 -12.19
N SER A 174 -6.79 -10.31 -13.38
CA SER A 174 -5.52 -11.02 -13.56
C SER A 174 -4.30 -10.12 -13.32
N ASN A 175 -4.33 -8.85 -13.73
CA ASN A 175 -3.22 -7.92 -13.52
C ASN A 175 -3.08 -7.58 -12.04
N THR A 176 -4.17 -7.23 -11.37
CA THR A 176 -4.20 -6.94 -9.93
C THR A 176 -3.70 -8.13 -9.11
N LYS A 177 -4.16 -9.35 -9.42
CA LYS A 177 -3.67 -10.58 -8.77
C LYS A 177 -2.19 -10.81 -9.01
N ARG A 178 -1.72 -10.63 -10.25
CA ARG A 178 -0.30 -10.78 -10.59
C ARG A 178 0.57 -9.81 -9.81
N ILE A 179 0.15 -8.55 -9.67
CA ILE A 179 0.86 -7.54 -8.90
C ILE A 179 0.87 -7.87 -7.40
N ALA A 180 -0.26 -8.30 -6.85
CA ALA A 180 -0.32 -8.76 -5.46
C ALA A 180 0.64 -9.94 -5.21
N LEU A 181 0.68 -10.93 -6.13
CA LEU A 181 1.61 -12.04 -6.07
C LEU A 181 3.07 -11.58 -6.17
N GLN A 182 3.38 -10.66 -7.10
CA GLN A 182 4.73 -10.12 -7.27
C GLN A 182 5.26 -9.44 -5.99
N ILE A 183 4.41 -8.69 -5.28
CA ILE A 183 4.77 -8.09 -3.99
C ILE A 183 4.88 -9.17 -2.91
N ASN A 184 3.91 -10.07 -2.82
CA ASN A 184 3.85 -11.11 -1.80
C ASN A 184 4.99 -12.14 -1.90
N SER A 185 5.48 -12.40 -3.11
CA SER A 185 6.60 -13.30 -3.37
C SER A 185 7.92 -12.56 -3.58
N SER A 186 8.01 -11.27 -3.23
CA SER A 186 9.26 -10.55 -3.30
C SER A 186 10.26 -11.18 -2.33
N GLU A 187 11.41 -11.56 -2.84
CA GLU A 187 12.51 -12.04 -2.01
C GLU A 187 13.08 -10.88 -1.18
N GLU A 188 13.96 -11.21 -0.23
CA GLU A 188 14.62 -10.26 0.68
C GLU A 188 13.69 -9.72 1.78
N LEU A 189 13.33 -8.43 1.74
CA LEU A 189 12.74 -7.73 2.88
C LEU A 189 11.31 -8.22 3.15
N LEU A 190 10.43 -8.21 2.15
CA LEU A 190 9.00 -8.47 2.36
C LEU A 190 8.69 -9.91 2.76
N LYS A 191 9.51 -10.88 2.35
CA LYS A 191 9.35 -12.30 2.70
C LYS A 191 9.24 -12.54 4.20
N GLU A 192 10.18 -11.98 4.96
CA GLU A 192 10.17 -12.04 6.43
C GLU A 192 8.88 -11.47 7.02
N PHE A 193 8.37 -10.38 6.42
CA PHE A 193 7.16 -9.75 6.91
C PHE A 193 5.90 -10.56 6.62
N VAL A 194 5.81 -11.16 5.43
CA VAL A 194 4.69 -12.02 5.03
C VAL A 194 4.68 -13.31 5.86
N GLU A 195 5.83 -13.97 6.00
CA GLU A 195 5.92 -15.28 6.66
C GLU A 195 5.83 -15.18 8.19
N HIS A 196 6.35 -14.10 8.78
CA HIS A 196 6.60 -14.06 10.23
C HIS A 196 6.11 -12.81 10.95
N LYS A 197 5.85 -11.69 10.26
CA LYS A 197 5.45 -10.41 10.90
C LYS A 197 4.03 -9.95 10.55
N GLY A 198 3.23 -10.83 9.94
CA GLY A 198 1.80 -10.63 9.73
C GLY A 198 1.45 -9.60 8.66
N LEU A 199 2.34 -9.32 7.70
CA LEU A 199 2.02 -8.53 6.51
C LEU A 199 1.04 -9.31 5.62
N LYS A 200 -0.03 -8.67 5.16
CA LYS A 200 -0.92 -9.21 4.13
C LYS A 200 -0.90 -8.35 2.87
N VAL A 201 -0.86 -9.00 1.73
CA VAL A 201 -1.02 -8.38 0.40
C VAL A 201 -2.32 -8.89 -0.21
N ILE A 202 -3.27 -7.99 -0.45
CA ILE A 202 -4.64 -8.35 -0.82
C ILE A 202 -5.01 -7.65 -2.12
N PRO A 203 -5.42 -8.38 -3.18
CA PRO A 203 -5.94 -7.76 -4.37
C PRO A 203 -7.41 -7.34 -4.15
N ALA A 204 -7.78 -6.19 -4.70
CA ALA A 204 -9.12 -5.63 -4.65
C ALA A 204 -9.52 -5.04 -6.00
N TYR A 205 -10.82 -5.01 -6.24
CA TYR A 205 -11.44 -4.46 -7.45
C TYR A 205 -12.40 -3.33 -7.06
N TYR A 206 -12.24 -2.18 -7.71
CA TYR A 206 -13.13 -1.03 -7.56
C TYR A 206 -14.10 -0.93 -8.73
N ASP A 207 -15.39 -0.99 -8.41
CA ASP A 207 -16.50 -0.79 -9.34
C ASP A 207 -16.78 0.72 -9.48
N LEU A 208 -16.68 1.24 -10.71
CA LEU A 208 -16.80 2.67 -10.97
C LEU A 208 -18.26 3.15 -10.96
N ASP A 209 -19.21 2.25 -11.15
CA ASP A 209 -20.63 2.59 -11.24
C ASP A 209 -21.27 2.70 -9.84
N THR A 210 -20.82 1.86 -8.91
CA THR A 210 -21.35 1.76 -7.54
C THR A 210 -20.43 2.39 -6.49
N GLY A 211 -19.15 2.55 -6.80
CA GLY A 211 -18.14 2.99 -5.85
C GLY A 211 -17.70 1.90 -4.87
N LYS A 212 -18.10 0.64 -5.08
CA LYS A 212 -17.78 -0.46 -4.19
C LYS A 212 -16.37 -1.00 -4.47
N ALA A 213 -15.61 -1.23 -3.41
CA ALA A 213 -14.35 -1.96 -3.44
C ALA A 213 -14.57 -3.36 -2.86
N GLU A 214 -14.13 -4.40 -3.58
CA GLU A 214 -14.24 -5.79 -3.16
C GLU A 214 -12.88 -6.48 -3.22
N VAL A 215 -12.48 -7.12 -2.12
CA VAL A 215 -11.29 -7.96 -2.09
C VAL A 215 -11.57 -9.32 -2.73
N PHE A 216 -10.56 -9.92 -3.33
CA PHE A 216 -10.66 -11.24 -3.93
C PHE A 216 -9.36 -12.04 -3.74
N GLU A 217 -9.35 -13.30 -4.18
CA GLU A 217 -8.19 -14.21 -4.10
C GLU A 217 -7.43 -14.35 -5.42
#